data_AF-A0A8H7ZER1-F1
#
_entry.id   AF-A0A8H7ZER1-F1
#
_cell.length_a   1.000
_cell.length_b   1.000
_cell.length_c   1.000
_cell.angle_alpha   90.00
_cell.angle_beta   90.00
_cell.angle_gamma   90.00
#
_symmetry.space_group_name_H-M   'P 1'
#
loop_
_entity.id
_entity.type
_entity.pdbx_description
1 polymer ?
#
loop_
_entity_poly.entity_id
_entity_poly.type
_entity_poly.pdbx_seq_one_letter_code
_entity_poly.pdbx_strand_id
1 'polypeptide(L)'
;MHTKRLTPYEAGLDKQLRVYKFKKDTLIKAGMYVKDDAKIQNLIDYWRTVAQMASNYVFNEQSVVINKVGGFQEWQRRQWERKKDKERDERDVLWESISEELQATSDENKSAMIDQLAELGFVVSNDGELLHDLNNEMEETPTFSSDFTMRDLYDILNLDYDLVYE
;
A
#
# COMPACT_ATOMS: atom_id res chain seq x y z
N MET A 1 -45.13 31.00 -7.25
CA MET A 1 -44.14 30.40 -8.18
C MET A 1 -44.72 29.10 -8.72
N HIS A 2 -45.27 29.10 -9.94
CA HIS A 2 -45.87 27.90 -10.54
C HIS A 2 -44.78 27.06 -11.22
N THR A 3 -44.50 25.89 -10.67
CA THR A 3 -43.78 24.83 -11.36
C THR A 3 -44.68 24.27 -12.47
N LYS A 4 -44.41 24.68 -13.72
CA LYS A 4 -45.12 24.20 -14.90
C LYS A 4 -44.88 22.67 -15.00
N ARG A 5 -45.90 21.86 -14.77
CA ARG A 5 -45.82 20.41 -14.98
C ARG A 5 -45.65 20.16 -16.48
N LEU A 6 -44.45 19.73 -16.88
CA LEU A 6 -44.15 19.32 -18.25
C LEU A 6 -45.10 18.20 -18.66
N THR A 7 -45.66 18.29 -19.86
CA THR A 7 -46.41 17.19 -20.45
C THR A 7 -45.48 15.97 -20.62
N PRO A 8 -45.98 14.73 -20.57
CA PRO A 8 -45.14 13.52 -20.74
C PRO A 8 -44.29 13.54 -22.02
N TYR A 9 -44.79 14.20 -23.06
CA TYR A 9 -44.10 14.43 -24.31
C TYR A 9 -42.91 15.40 -24.16
N GLU A 10 -43.11 16.56 -23.51
CA GLU A 10 -42.05 17.53 -23.24
C GLU A 10 -40.97 16.95 -22.30
N ALA A 11 -41.37 16.17 -21.29
CA ALA A 11 -40.43 15.47 -20.42
C ALA A 11 -39.59 14.42 -21.18
N GLY A 12 -40.20 13.75 -22.17
CA GLY A 12 -39.51 12.82 -23.07
C GLY A 12 -38.50 13.53 -23.97
N LEU A 13 -38.87 14.68 -24.53
CA LEU A 13 -38.00 15.54 -25.34
C LEU A 13 -36.83 16.10 -24.52
N ASP A 14 -37.06 16.59 -23.31
CA ASP A 14 -35.99 17.09 -22.43
C ASP A 14 -34.98 15.99 -22.07
N LYS A 15 -35.46 14.77 -21.84
CA LYS A 15 -34.59 13.61 -21.60
C LYS A 15 -33.72 13.31 -22.83
N GLN A 16 -34.30 13.30 -24.03
CA GLN A 16 -33.56 13.10 -25.26
C GLN A 16 -32.54 14.23 -25.49
N LEU A 17 -32.93 15.47 -25.25
CA LEU A 17 -32.08 16.65 -25.44
C LEU A 17 -30.86 16.63 -24.49
N ARG A 18 -31.04 16.14 -23.26
CA ARG A 18 -29.93 15.91 -22.32
C ARG A 18 -28.98 14.83 -22.81
N VAL A 19 -29.50 13.72 -23.34
CA VAL A 19 -28.68 12.63 -23.90
C VAL A 19 -27.89 13.11 -25.12
N TYR A 20 -28.52 13.86 -26.02
CA TYR A 20 -27.84 14.40 -27.20
C TYR A 20 -26.78 15.44 -26.86
N LYS A 21 -27.04 16.30 -25.86
CA LYS A 21 -26.00 17.21 -25.33
C LYS A 21 -24.81 16.45 -24.79
N PHE A 22 -25.05 15.44 -23.94
CA PHE A 22 -23.97 14.60 -23.42
C PHE A 22 -23.16 13.93 -24.55
N LYS A 23 -23.83 13.30 -25.51
CA LYS A 23 -23.17 12.67 -26.66
C LYS A 23 -22.35 13.66 -27.47
N LYS A 24 -22.87 14.87 -27.72
CA LYS A 24 -22.15 15.94 -28.42
C LYS A 24 -20.88 16.33 -27.66
N ASP A 25 -20.99 16.57 -26.36
CA ASP A 25 -19.86 16.98 -25.53
C ASP A 25 -18.79 15.87 -25.48
N THR A 26 -19.20 14.61 -25.37
CA THR A 26 -18.30 13.46 -25.46
C THR A 26 -17.58 13.40 -26.80
N LEU A 27 -18.30 13.60 -27.92
CA LEU A 27 -17.70 13.59 -29.26
C LEU A 27 -16.72 14.75 -29.48
N ILE A 28 -17.04 15.94 -28.96
CA ILE A 28 -16.13 17.09 -29.01
C ILE A 28 -14.84 16.78 -28.26
N LYS A 29 -14.93 16.25 -27.03
CA LYS A 29 -13.76 15.87 -26.23
C LYS A 29 -12.96 14.77 -26.92
N ALA A 30 -13.62 13.73 -27.43
CA ALA A 30 -12.96 12.66 -28.18
C ALA A 30 -12.21 13.21 -29.41
N GLY A 31 -12.83 14.12 -30.16
CA GLY A 31 -12.20 14.78 -31.30
C GLY A 31 -11.01 15.66 -30.92
N MET A 32 -10.98 16.24 -29.72
CA MET A 32 -9.80 16.95 -29.19
C MET A 32 -8.68 15.96 -28.83
N TYR A 33 -8.99 14.89 -28.11
CA TYR A 33 -7.99 13.90 -27.71
C TYR A 33 -7.34 13.21 -28.92
N VAL A 34 -8.11 12.88 -29.96
CA VAL A 34 -7.56 12.30 -31.20
C VAL A 34 -6.57 13.25 -31.90
N LYS A 35 -6.80 14.57 -31.83
CA LYS A 35 -5.89 15.55 -32.44
C LYS A 35 -4.56 15.66 -31.68
N ASP A 36 -4.63 15.59 -30.35
CA ASP A 36 -3.47 15.72 -29.49
C ASP A 36 -2.78 14.39 -29.21
N ASP A 37 -3.36 13.26 -29.63
CA ASP A 37 -2.90 11.91 -29.31
C ASP A 37 -1.41 11.72 -29.63
N ALA A 38 -0.97 12.05 -30.85
CA ALA A 38 0.44 11.96 -31.23
C ALA A 38 1.36 12.82 -30.35
N LYS A 39 0.92 14.01 -29.94
CA LYS A 39 1.69 14.89 -29.04
C LYS A 39 1.75 14.30 -27.63
N ILE A 40 0.65 13.73 -27.16
CA ILE A 40 0.57 13.08 -25.84
C ILE A 40 1.46 11.84 -25.83
N GLN A 41 1.40 10.99 -26.86
CA GLN A 41 2.29 9.82 -26.98
C GLN A 41 3.77 10.24 -26.98
N ASN A 42 4.14 11.27 -27.73
CA ASN A 42 5.52 11.78 -27.72
C ASN A 42 5.95 12.27 -26.32
N LEU A 43 5.05 12.89 -25.55
CA LEU A 43 5.35 13.31 -24.18
C LEU A 43 5.48 12.11 -23.24
N ILE A 44 4.62 11.08 -23.40
CA ILE A 44 4.71 9.83 -22.66
C ILE A 44 6.09 9.18 -22.91
N ASP A 45 6.49 9.02 -24.17
CA ASP A 45 7.77 8.42 -24.55
C ASP A 45 8.96 9.23 -24.01
N TYR A 46 8.88 10.56 -24.08
CA TYR A 46 9.91 11.44 -23.52
C TYR A 46 10.07 11.22 -22.02
N TRP A 47 8.97 11.25 -21.26
CA TRP A 47 9.02 11.09 -19.82
C TRP A 47 9.39 9.66 -19.40
N ARG A 48 8.96 8.65 -20.16
CA ARG A 48 9.44 7.26 -19.98
C ARG A 48 10.94 7.18 -20.17
N THR A 49 11.48 7.78 -21.22
CA THR A 49 12.93 7.81 -21.47
C THR A 49 13.68 8.47 -20.31
N VAL A 50 13.21 9.62 -19.84
CA VAL A 50 13.81 10.32 -18.70
C VAL A 50 13.75 9.47 -17.43
N ALA A 51 12.60 8.84 -17.17
CA ALA A 51 12.42 7.96 -16.02
C ALA A 51 13.36 6.75 -16.10
N GLN A 52 13.46 6.07 -17.25
CA GLN A 52 14.39 4.95 -17.45
C GLN A 52 15.84 5.36 -17.18
N MET A 53 16.27 6.53 -17.66
CA MET A 53 17.62 7.04 -17.41
C MET A 53 17.87 7.31 -15.93
N ALA A 54 16.92 7.98 -15.26
CA ALA A 54 17.02 8.25 -13.83
C ALA A 54 17.04 6.95 -13.02
N SER A 55 16.15 6.02 -13.33
CA SER A 55 16.08 4.73 -12.66
C SER A 55 17.36 3.95 -12.88
N ASN A 56 17.94 3.90 -14.08
CA ASN A 56 19.23 3.25 -14.34
C ASN A 56 20.37 3.83 -13.49
N TYR A 57 20.40 5.15 -13.31
CA TYR A 57 21.37 5.81 -12.44
C TYR A 57 21.21 5.34 -10.99
N VAL A 58 20.00 5.39 -10.46
CA VAL A 58 19.68 4.95 -9.09
C VAL A 58 19.97 3.47 -8.91
N PHE A 59 19.63 2.64 -9.89
CA PHE A 59 19.89 1.21 -9.88
C PHE A 59 21.38 0.90 -9.74
N ASN A 60 22.22 1.59 -10.50
CA ASN A 60 23.67 1.42 -10.43
C ASN A 60 24.22 1.83 -9.05
N GLU A 61 23.73 2.95 -8.51
CA GLU A 61 24.13 3.40 -7.17
C GLU A 61 23.73 2.39 -6.09
N GLN A 62 22.47 1.93 -6.12
CA GLN A 62 21.96 0.95 -5.16
C GLN A 62 22.66 -0.40 -5.31
N SER A 63 22.96 -0.84 -6.53
CA SER A 63 23.72 -2.07 -6.79
C SER A 63 25.09 -2.02 -6.11
N VAL A 64 25.78 -0.88 -6.13
CA VAL A 64 27.05 -0.71 -5.43
C VAL A 64 26.87 -0.80 -3.91
N VAL A 65 25.82 -0.19 -3.36
CA VAL A 65 25.52 -0.26 -1.92
C VAL A 65 25.21 -1.70 -1.50
N ILE A 66 24.35 -2.39 -2.25
CA ILE A 66 23.97 -3.78 -2.03
C ILE A 66 25.20 -4.70 -2.08
N ASN A 67 26.07 -4.51 -3.08
CA ASN A 67 27.30 -5.29 -3.19
C ASN A 67 28.24 -5.07 -1.99
N LYS A 68 28.36 -3.83 -1.48
CA LYS A 68 29.16 -3.55 -0.27
C LYS A 68 28.59 -4.21 0.99
N VAL A 69 27.29 -4.45 1.03
CA VAL A 69 26.60 -5.09 2.16
C VAL A 69 26.77 -6.62 2.16
N GLY A 70 27.20 -7.21 1.03
CA GLY A 70 27.37 -8.65 0.87
C GLY A 70 26.50 -9.27 -0.22
N GLY A 71 25.86 -8.44 -1.07
CA GLY A 71 24.95 -8.87 -2.13
C GLY A 71 23.48 -8.66 -1.78
N PHE A 72 22.60 -8.94 -2.74
CA PHE A 72 21.16 -8.64 -2.60
C PHE A 72 20.49 -9.51 -1.55
N GLN A 73 20.83 -10.79 -1.52
CA GLN A 73 20.32 -11.74 -0.53
C GLN A 73 20.60 -11.27 0.91
N GLU A 74 21.82 -10.80 1.16
CA GLU A 74 22.24 -10.28 2.47
C GLU A 74 21.51 -8.97 2.81
N TRP A 75 21.34 -8.09 1.83
CA TRP A 75 20.55 -6.88 1.99
C TRP A 75 19.09 -7.19 2.36
N GLN A 76 18.45 -8.12 1.63
CA GLN A 76 17.07 -8.55 1.91
C GLN A 76 16.94 -9.16 3.30
N ARG A 77 17.90 -10.01 3.70
CA ARG A 77 17.93 -10.58 5.05
C ARG A 77 17.97 -9.49 6.12
N ARG A 78 18.85 -8.49 5.97
CA ARG A 78 18.93 -7.36 6.92
C ARG A 78 17.67 -6.51 6.96
N GLN A 79 17.00 -6.30 5.83
CA GLN A 79 15.73 -5.57 5.82
C GLN A 79 14.63 -6.37 6.53
N TRP A 80 14.58 -7.67 6.32
CA TRP A 80 13.64 -8.56 7.00
C TRP A 80 13.90 -8.60 8.52
N GLU A 81 15.16 -8.78 8.93
CA GLU A 81 15.56 -8.72 10.35
C GLU A 81 15.18 -7.38 10.98
N ARG A 82 15.47 -6.24 10.33
CA ARG A 82 15.06 -4.92 10.84
C ARG A 82 13.55 -4.75 10.96
N LYS A 83 12.78 -5.30 10.03
CA LYS A 83 11.32 -5.25 10.07
C LYS A 83 10.80 -6.07 11.26
N LYS A 84 11.35 -7.27 11.46
CA LYS A 84 11.07 -8.14 12.62
C LYS A 84 11.40 -7.45 13.94
N ASP A 85 12.58 -6.84 14.04
CA ASP A 85 13.00 -6.11 15.24
C ASP A 85 12.06 -4.94 15.52
N LYS A 86 11.67 -4.18 14.49
CA LYS A 86 10.72 -3.06 14.63
C LYS A 86 9.32 -3.53 15.06
N GLU A 87 8.83 -4.63 14.49
CA GLU A 87 7.55 -5.23 14.88
C GLU A 87 7.60 -5.75 16.32
N ARG A 88 8.74 -6.29 16.74
CA ARG A 88 8.97 -6.70 18.13
C ARG A 88 8.98 -5.49 19.07
N ASP A 89 9.72 -4.43 18.73
CA ASP A 89 9.78 -3.21 19.54
C ASP A 89 8.39 -2.57 19.69
N GLU A 90 7.61 -2.49 18.61
CA GLU A 90 6.23 -1.98 18.64
C GLU A 90 5.32 -2.86 19.51
N ARG A 91 5.54 -4.18 19.50
CA ARG A 91 4.79 -5.13 20.33
C ARG A 91 5.17 -5.05 21.79
N ASP A 92 6.45 -4.90 22.12
CA ASP A 92 6.95 -4.75 23.48
C ASP A 92 6.37 -3.46 24.10
N VAL A 93 6.30 -2.37 23.34
CA VAL A 93 5.64 -1.12 23.76
C VAL A 93 4.14 -1.31 23.99
N LEU A 94 3.45 -2.03 23.10
CA LEU A 94 2.03 -2.34 23.27
C LEU A 94 1.79 -3.19 24.53
N TRP A 95 2.64 -4.19 24.76
CA TRP A 95 2.54 -5.06 25.92
C TRP A 95 2.75 -4.29 27.23
N GLU A 96 3.72 -3.38 27.28
CA GLU A 96 3.93 -2.54 28.46
C GLU A 96 2.67 -1.74 28.80
N SER A 97 2.03 -1.14 27.80
CA SER A 97 0.76 -0.41 27.98
C SER A 97 -0.38 -1.31 28.47
N ILE A 98 -0.49 -2.53 27.96
CA ILE A 98 -1.52 -3.50 28.38
C ILE A 98 -1.26 -3.98 29.81
N SER A 99 0.00 -4.27 30.14
CA SER A 99 0.43 -4.70 31.48
C SER A 99 0.12 -3.65 32.54
N GLU A 100 0.42 -2.37 32.26
CA GLU A 100 0.06 -1.25 33.14
C GLU A 100 -1.45 -1.16 33.37
N GLU A 101 -2.25 -1.31 32.31
CA GLU A 101 -3.71 -1.31 32.40
C GLU A 101 -4.24 -2.51 33.21
N LEU A 102 -3.67 -3.69 33.00
CA LEU A 102 -4.01 -4.91 33.73
C LEU A 102 -3.70 -4.77 35.23
N GLN A 103 -2.58 -4.13 35.59
CA GLN A 103 -2.22 -3.88 36.99
C GLN A 103 -3.15 -2.84 37.64
N ALA A 104 -3.65 -1.87 36.87
CA ALA A 104 -4.56 -0.83 37.34
C ALA A 104 -6.03 -1.28 37.47
N THR A 105 -6.43 -2.38 36.82
CA THR A 105 -7.80 -2.91 36.91
C THR A 105 -8.06 -3.69 38.21
N SER A 106 -9.32 -3.74 38.64
CA SER A 106 -9.70 -4.53 39.83
C SER A 106 -9.70 -6.03 39.53
N ASP A 107 -9.47 -6.84 40.55
CA ASP A 107 -9.35 -8.31 40.41
C ASP A 107 -10.60 -8.98 39.81
N GLU A 108 -11.79 -8.37 39.97
CA GLU A 108 -13.04 -8.85 39.35
C GLU A 108 -13.03 -8.72 37.82
N ASN A 109 -12.38 -7.68 37.28
CA ASN A 109 -12.31 -7.42 35.84
C ASN A 109 -11.04 -7.96 35.17
N LYS A 110 -9.99 -8.27 35.96
CA LYS A 110 -8.74 -8.86 35.44
C LYS A 110 -8.98 -10.18 34.71
N SER A 111 -9.83 -11.05 35.24
CA SER A 111 -10.14 -12.34 34.61
C SER A 111 -10.74 -12.16 33.20
N ALA A 112 -11.67 -11.21 33.04
CA ALA A 112 -12.29 -10.92 31.75
C ALA A 112 -11.30 -10.31 30.74
N MET A 113 -10.35 -9.50 31.19
CA MET A 113 -9.27 -8.98 30.34
C MET A 113 -8.26 -10.06 29.94
N ILE A 114 -7.89 -10.96 30.87
CA ILE A 114 -6.99 -12.09 30.58
C ILE A 114 -7.63 -13.02 29.54
N ASP A 115 -8.93 -13.30 29.66
CA ASP A 115 -9.66 -14.11 28.67
C ASP A 115 -9.70 -13.45 27.28
N GLN A 116 -9.87 -12.13 27.21
CA GLN A 116 -9.80 -11.37 25.94
C GLN A 116 -8.39 -11.37 25.33
N LEU A 117 -7.35 -11.28 26.16
CA LEU A 117 -5.95 -11.36 25.73
C LEU A 117 -5.61 -12.76 25.20
N ALA A 118 -6.13 -13.81 25.84
CA ALA A 118 -6.01 -15.18 25.37
C ALA A 118 -6.67 -15.38 24.01
N GLU A 119 -7.84 -14.76 23.76
CA GLU A 119 -8.50 -14.78 22.45
C GLU A 119 -7.70 -14.04 21.36
N LEU A 120 -6.92 -13.02 21.76
CA LEU A 120 -5.98 -12.31 20.90
C LEU A 120 -4.64 -13.03 20.71
N GLY A 121 -4.43 -14.18 21.36
CA GLY A 121 -3.23 -15.02 21.23
C GLY A 121 -2.13 -14.72 22.24
N PHE A 122 -2.37 -13.88 23.25
CA PHE A 122 -1.45 -13.64 24.36
C PHE A 122 -1.81 -14.53 25.56
N VAL A 123 -0.87 -15.36 26.00
CA VAL A 123 -1.01 -16.17 27.20
C VAL A 123 -0.39 -15.41 28.36
N VAL A 124 -1.24 -14.93 29.27
CA VAL A 124 -0.87 -14.10 30.42
C VAL A 124 -1.17 -14.86 31.70
N SER A 125 -0.28 -14.77 32.69
CA SER A 125 -0.48 -15.35 34.01
C SER A 125 -1.49 -14.53 34.85
N ASN A 126 -1.98 -15.13 35.94
CA ASN A 126 -2.93 -14.45 36.84
C ASN A 126 -2.33 -13.25 37.59
N ASP A 127 -1.01 -13.14 37.65
CA ASP A 127 -0.24 -12.01 38.17
C ASP A 127 0.13 -10.97 37.09
N GLY A 128 -0.30 -11.18 35.83
CA GLY A 128 -0.13 -10.21 34.75
C GLY A 128 1.18 -10.34 33.97
N GLU A 129 1.96 -11.40 34.17
CA GLU A 129 3.16 -11.67 33.39
C GLU A 129 2.82 -12.37 32.07
N LEU A 130 3.44 -11.95 30.97
CA LEU A 130 3.32 -12.62 29.69
C LEU A 130 4.08 -13.95 29.72
N LEU A 131 3.36 -15.06 29.59
CA LEU A 131 3.93 -16.40 29.57
C LEU A 131 4.25 -16.89 28.16
N HIS A 132 3.40 -16.57 27.18
CA HIS A 132 3.60 -16.98 25.80
C HIS A 132 2.86 -16.07 24.83
N ASP A 133 3.49 -15.71 23.73
CA ASP A 133 2.83 -15.07 22.60
C ASP A 133 2.70 -16.10 21.48
N LEU A 134 1.47 -16.57 21.22
CA LEU A 134 1.19 -17.60 20.22
C LEU A 134 1.14 -17.01 18.80
N ASN A 135 1.05 -15.70 18.65
CA ASN A 135 1.18 -15.03 17.34
C ASN A 135 2.64 -14.89 16.90
N ASN A 136 3.59 -15.31 17.73
CA ASN A 136 5.01 -15.32 17.41
C ASN A 136 5.46 -16.65 16.78
N GLU A 137 4.51 -17.50 16.37
CA GLU A 137 4.81 -18.69 15.58
C GLU A 137 5.65 -18.30 14.36
N MET A 138 6.78 -18.99 14.24
CA MET A 138 7.89 -18.72 13.35
C MET A 138 7.41 -18.48 11.92
N GLU A 139 7.22 -17.21 11.56
CA GLU A 139 7.12 -16.79 10.18
C GLU A 139 8.38 -17.31 9.47
N GLU A 140 8.19 -18.26 8.55
CA GLU A 140 9.30 -18.87 7.82
C GLU A 140 10.12 -17.75 7.18
N THR A 141 11.44 -17.80 7.37
CA THR A 141 12.35 -16.86 6.69
C THR A 141 12.07 -16.94 5.19
N PRO A 142 11.66 -15.84 4.55
CA PRO A 142 11.33 -15.87 3.14
C PRO A 142 12.56 -16.25 2.31
N THR A 143 12.33 -16.94 1.20
CA THR A 143 13.41 -17.23 0.26
C THR A 143 13.88 -15.94 -0.39
N PHE A 144 15.12 -15.55 -0.11
CA PHE A 144 15.75 -14.36 -0.66
C PHE A 144 16.34 -14.62 -2.05
N SER A 145 16.23 -13.65 -2.94
CA SER A 145 16.83 -13.68 -4.28
C SER A 145 18.32 -13.32 -4.20
N SER A 146 19.13 -13.94 -5.07
CA SER A 146 20.54 -13.56 -5.23
C SER A 146 20.70 -12.28 -6.05
N ASP A 147 19.80 -12.06 -7.00
CA ASP A 147 19.97 -11.09 -8.07
C ASP A 147 19.08 -9.88 -7.82
N PHE A 148 19.68 -8.70 -7.85
CA PHE A 148 18.96 -7.43 -7.77
C PHE A 148 18.54 -6.99 -9.17
N THR A 149 17.24 -6.84 -9.40
CA THR A 149 16.68 -6.47 -10.70
C THR A 149 16.05 -5.07 -10.68
N MET A 150 15.78 -4.54 -11.87
CA MET A 150 15.13 -3.25 -12.01
C MET A 150 13.72 -3.24 -11.41
N ARG A 151 13.02 -4.37 -11.46
CA ARG A 151 11.70 -4.51 -10.84
C ARG A 151 11.80 -4.45 -9.31
N ASP A 152 12.81 -5.09 -8.72
CA ASP A 152 13.07 -4.99 -7.28
C ASP A 152 13.33 -3.54 -6.84
N LEU A 153 14.04 -2.74 -7.65
CA LEU A 153 14.22 -1.32 -7.33
C LEU A 153 12.89 -0.56 -7.30
N TYR A 154 11.99 -0.83 -8.25
CA TYR A 154 10.67 -0.19 -8.30
C TYR A 154 9.80 -0.61 -7.12
N ASP A 155 9.86 -1.88 -6.72
CA ASP A 155 9.17 -2.38 -5.53
C ASP A 155 9.67 -1.68 -4.26
N ILE A 156 11.00 -1.51 -4.13
CA ILE A 156 11.61 -0.79 -3.00
C ILE A 156 11.18 0.69 -2.96
N LEU A 157 11.06 1.33 -4.13
CA LEU A 157 10.64 2.73 -4.25
C LEU A 157 9.11 2.91 -4.22
N ASN A 158 8.34 1.82 -4.20
CA ASN A 158 6.89 1.81 -4.33
C ASN A 158 6.39 2.55 -5.59
N LEU A 159 7.01 2.23 -6.73
CA LEU A 159 6.71 2.81 -8.03
C LEU A 159 6.17 1.74 -8.99
N ASP A 160 5.35 2.18 -9.94
CA ASP A 160 4.82 1.31 -11.00
C ASP A 160 5.87 1.09 -12.08
N TYR A 161 6.36 -0.15 -12.19
CA TYR A 161 7.34 -0.57 -13.20
C TYR A 161 6.76 -0.47 -14.62
N ASP A 162 5.52 -0.92 -14.78
CA ASP A 162 4.87 -1.06 -16.08
C ASP A 162 4.61 0.33 -16.69
N LEU A 163 4.33 1.34 -15.85
CA LEU A 163 4.21 2.72 -16.31
C LEU A 163 5.43 3.23 -17.11
N VAL A 164 6.63 2.73 -16.78
CA VAL A 164 7.90 3.17 -17.37
C VAL A 164 8.43 2.21 -18.44
N TYR A 165 8.19 0.91 -18.30
CA TYR A 165 8.80 -0.11 -19.14
C TYR A 165 7.81 -0.90 -20.03
N GLU A 166 6.49 -0.75 -19.83
CA GLU A 166 5.44 -1.32 -20.69
C GLU A 166 4.66 -0.22 -21.45
#